data_AF-A0A6J4NAV3-F1
#
_entry.id   AF-A0A6J4NAV3-F1
#
_cell.length_a   1.000
_cell.length_b   1.000
_cell.length_c   1.000
_cell.angle_alpha   90.00
_cell.angle_beta   90.00
_cell.angle_gamma   90.00
#
_symmetry.space_group_name_H-M   'P 1'
#
loop_
_entity.id
_entity.type
_entity.pdbx_description
1 polymer ?
#
loop_
_entity_poly.entity_id
_entity_poly.type
_entity_poly.pdbx_seq_one_letter_code
_entity_poly.pdbx_strand_id
1 'polypeptide(L)'
;MTPGADEWRVAYAKQAKADLASREKLLAHADLPESQQLHFLQMACEKICKAYLCGRNTDPAALQTSHAYVATTLPIIARQQFALRSGHSPKSHSWMIGAVRKLARKIELLAPAVKGGGTYPANCEYPWVASDGTVKVPAEHNFELDLLHEAAGRHLLKVLYSAVDDLIRPEPVA
;
A
#
# COMPACT_ATOMS: atom_id res chain seq x y z
N MET A 1 12.68 -27.81 4.88
CA MET A 1 13.34 -26.72 4.12
C MET A 1 12.62 -25.44 4.48
N THR A 2 13.35 -24.40 4.91
CA THR A 2 12.75 -23.08 5.14
C THR A 2 12.62 -22.38 3.78
N PRO A 3 11.44 -21.82 3.43
CA PRO A 3 11.26 -21.09 2.18
C PRO A 3 12.31 -19.98 2.00
N GLY A 4 12.88 -19.90 0.80
CA GLY A 4 13.87 -18.86 0.46
C GLY A 4 13.26 -17.46 0.36
N ALA A 5 14.10 -16.42 0.38
CA ALA A 5 13.65 -15.03 0.28
C ALA A 5 12.81 -14.75 -1.00
N ASP A 6 13.13 -15.44 -2.10
CA ASP A 6 12.37 -15.34 -3.36
C ASP A 6 10.97 -15.96 -3.26
N GLU A 7 10.82 -17.09 -2.59
CA GLU A 7 9.50 -17.71 -2.36
C GLU A 7 8.60 -16.77 -1.55
N TRP A 8 9.14 -16.12 -0.53
CA TRP A 8 8.42 -15.11 0.26
C TRP A 8 8.09 -13.85 -0.53
N ARG A 9 9.02 -13.35 -1.36
CA ARG A 9 8.76 -12.23 -2.29
C ARG A 9 7.54 -12.53 -3.16
N VAL A 10 7.55 -13.68 -3.82
CA VAL A 10 6.47 -14.11 -4.74
C VAL A 10 5.16 -14.33 -3.97
N ALA A 11 5.21 -14.93 -2.78
CA ALA A 11 4.02 -15.16 -1.95
C ALA A 11 3.34 -13.84 -1.54
N TYR A 12 4.11 -12.87 -1.02
CA TYR A 12 3.57 -11.55 -0.68
C TYR A 12 3.02 -10.82 -1.91
N ALA A 13 3.73 -10.87 -3.04
CA ALA A 13 3.28 -10.20 -4.27
C ALA A 13 1.98 -10.81 -4.83
N LYS A 14 1.84 -12.15 -4.81
CA LYS A 14 0.59 -12.82 -5.19
C LYS A 14 -0.58 -12.44 -4.27
N GLN A 15 -0.35 -12.37 -2.97
CA GLN A 15 -1.39 -11.95 -2.04
C GLN A 15 -1.77 -10.47 -2.25
N ALA A 16 -0.79 -9.59 -2.48
CA ALA A 16 -1.08 -8.19 -2.82
C ALA A 16 -1.91 -8.06 -4.11
N LYS A 17 -1.63 -8.90 -5.11
CA LYS A 17 -2.43 -8.96 -6.35
C LYS A 17 -3.88 -9.33 -6.06
N ALA A 18 -4.09 -10.32 -5.20
CA ALA A 18 -5.43 -10.73 -4.78
C ALA A 18 -6.15 -9.60 -4.03
N ASP A 19 -5.45 -8.88 -3.13
CA ASP A 19 -6.02 -7.75 -2.40
C ASP A 19 -6.44 -6.61 -3.35
N LEU A 20 -5.59 -6.25 -4.32
CA LEU A 20 -5.95 -5.27 -5.37
C LEU A 20 -7.18 -5.72 -6.17
N ALA A 21 -7.25 -6.99 -6.57
CA ALA A 21 -8.40 -7.52 -7.30
C ALA A 21 -9.70 -7.48 -6.47
N SER A 22 -9.62 -7.78 -5.17
CA SER A 22 -10.75 -7.64 -4.24
C SER A 22 -11.21 -6.19 -4.13
N ARG A 23 -10.27 -5.24 -4.03
CA ARG A 23 -10.57 -3.81 -4.03
C ARG A 23 -11.34 -3.37 -5.28
N GLU A 24 -10.92 -3.77 -6.47
CA GLU A 24 -11.61 -3.38 -7.72
C GLU A 24 -13.04 -3.93 -7.78
N LYS A 25 -13.26 -5.16 -7.27
CA LYS A 25 -14.61 -5.70 -7.15
C LYS A 25 -15.46 -4.85 -6.22
N LEU A 26 -14.94 -4.45 -5.07
CA LEU A 26 -15.66 -3.59 -4.12
C LEU A 26 -15.96 -2.21 -4.70
N LEU A 27 -15.05 -1.62 -5.48
CA LEU A 27 -15.29 -0.34 -6.14
C LEU A 27 -16.42 -0.36 -7.17
N ALA A 28 -16.77 -1.54 -7.71
CA ALA A 28 -17.93 -1.68 -8.59
C ALA A 28 -19.28 -1.60 -7.84
N HIS A 29 -19.26 -1.61 -6.49
CA HIS A 29 -20.44 -1.56 -5.64
C HIS A 29 -20.45 -0.28 -4.80
N ALA A 30 -21.16 0.74 -5.30
CA ALA A 30 -21.24 2.06 -4.66
C ALA A 30 -22.01 2.06 -3.32
N ASP A 31 -22.71 0.98 -3.00
CA ASP A 31 -23.44 0.77 -1.75
C ASP A 31 -22.57 0.24 -0.60
N LEU A 32 -21.33 -0.18 -0.89
CA LEU A 32 -20.42 -0.69 0.13
C LEU A 32 -19.62 0.44 0.82
N PRO A 33 -19.38 0.33 2.14
CA PRO A 33 -18.57 1.32 2.85
C PRO A 33 -17.15 1.48 2.30
N GLU A 34 -16.64 2.71 2.28
CA GLU A 34 -15.28 3.02 1.83
C GLU A 34 -14.20 2.25 2.60
N SER A 35 -14.45 1.99 3.89
CA SER A 35 -13.51 1.24 4.75
C SER A 35 -13.15 -0.12 4.16
N GLN A 36 -14.08 -0.77 3.45
CA GLN A 36 -13.86 -2.10 2.87
C GLN A 36 -12.81 -2.05 1.76
N GLN A 37 -12.98 -1.17 0.77
CA GLN A 37 -11.99 -1.06 -0.31
C GLN A 37 -10.64 -0.53 0.20
N LEU A 38 -10.66 0.29 1.25
CA LEU A 38 -9.46 0.81 1.88
C LEU A 38 -8.66 -0.21 2.64
N HIS A 39 -9.32 -1.13 3.33
CA HIS A 39 -8.65 -2.24 3.96
C HIS A 39 -7.84 -3.04 2.94
N PHE A 40 -8.45 -3.38 1.79
CA PHE A 40 -7.73 -4.07 0.73
C PHE A 40 -6.60 -3.22 0.11
N LEU A 41 -6.78 -1.90 -0.05
CA LEU A 41 -5.71 -1.02 -0.53
C LEU A 41 -4.52 -0.96 0.44
N GLN A 42 -4.79 -0.85 1.74
CA GLN A 42 -3.78 -0.83 2.79
C GLN A 42 -3.01 -2.15 2.82
N MET A 43 -3.73 -3.27 2.82
CA MET A 43 -3.14 -4.60 2.78
C MET A 43 -2.31 -4.86 1.53
N ALA A 44 -2.78 -4.43 0.36
CA ALA A 44 -2.02 -4.52 -0.89
C ALA A 44 -0.71 -3.73 -0.80
N CYS A 45 -0.75 -2.48 -0.34
CA CYS A 45 0.43 -1.64 -0.19
C CYS A 45 1.45 -2.26 0.76
N GLU A 46 1.00 -2.76 1.91
CA GLU A 46 1.87 -3.42 2.90
C GLU A 46 2.56 -4.64 2.29
N LYS A 47 1.79 -5.53 1.64
CA LYS A 47 2.34 -6.75 1.05
C LYS A 47 3.26 -6.49 -0.14
N ILE A 48 3.01 -5.45 -0.94
CA ILE A 48 3.96 -4.98 -1.97
C ILE A 48 5.28 -4.56 -1.34
N CYS A 49 5.24 -3.79 -0.26
CA CYS A 49 6.44 -3.34 0.45
C CYS A 49 7.20 -4.54 1.04
N LYS A 50 6.50 -5.50 1.65
CA LYS A 50 7.11 -6.73 2.19
C LYS A 50 7.73 -7.59 1.09
N ALA A 51 7.04 -7.78 -0.04
CA ALA A 51 7.59 -8.49 -1.20
C ALA A 51 8.89 -7.83 -1.69
N TYR A 52 8.88 -6.51 -1.84
CA TYR A 52 10.06 -5.73 -2.25
C TYR A 52 11.25 -5.89 -1.30
N LEU A 53 11.00 -5.95 0.02
CA LEU A 53 12.02 -6.13 1.05
C LEU A 53 12.54 -7.59 1.10
N CYS A 54 11.67 -8.59 0.93
CA CYS A 54 12.08 -9.99 0.78
C CYS A 54 13.01 -10.18 -0.42
N GLY A 55 12.70 -9.56 -1.57
CA GLY A 55 13.59 -9.58 -2.74
C GLY A 55 14.94 -8.90 -2.52
N ARG A 56 15.14 -8.22 -1.38
CA ARG A 56 16.40 -7.62 -0.93
C ARG A 56 16.98 -8.32 0.30
N ASN A 57 16.62 -9.58 0.50
CA ASN A 57 17.12 -10.45 1.57
C ASN A 57 16.77 -9.95 2.99
N THR A 58 15.69 -9.21 3.15
CA THR A 58 15.15 -8.92 4.48
C THR A 58 14.46 -10.17 5.04
N ASP A 59 14.71 -10.48 6.31
CA ASP A 59 14.12 -11.63 6.99
C ASP A 59 12.58 -11.56 6.99
N PRO A 60 11.88 -12.54 6.36
CA PRO A 60 10.42 -12.61 6.35
C PRO A 60 9.79 -12.63 7.75
N ALA A 61 10.43 -13.23 8.75
CA ALA A 61 9.89 -13.29 10.11
C ALA A 61 9.83 -11.90 10.76
N ALA A 62 10.86 -11.07 10.53
CA ALA A 62 10.87 -9.66 10.96
C ALA A 62 9.85 -8.80 10.20
N LEU A 63 9.56 -9.13 8.93
CA LEU A 63 8.55 -8.44 8.15
C LEU A 63 7.13 -8.77 8.61
N GLN A 64 6.86 -10.01 9.02
CA GLN A 64 5.52 -10.42 9.46
C GLN A 64 5.04 -9.66 10.70
N THR A 65 5.93 -9.31 11.62
CA THR A 65 5.60 -8.68 12.90
C THR A 65 5.55 -7.14 12.86
N SER A 66 5.84 -6.53 11.71
CA SER A 66 5.86 -5.08 11.56
C SER A 66 4.93 -4.61 10.43
N HIS A 67 4.28 -3.47 10.66
CA HIS A 67 3.23 -2.91 9.80
C HIS A 67 3.60 -1.54 9.21
N ALA A 68 4.73 -0.94 9.63
CA ALA A 68 5.12 0.43 9.26
C ALA A 68 6.14 0.47 8.10
N TYR A 69 5.80 -0.18 6.98
CA TYR A 69 6.68 -0.23 5.80
C TYR A 69 6.20 0.65 4.65
N VAL A 70 4.93 1.04 4.64
CA VAL A 70 4.31 1.67 3.47
C VAL A 70 4.85 3.08 3.25
N ALA A 71 4.91 3.92 4.29
CA ALA A 71 5.33 5.31 4.13
C ALA A 71 6.80 5.45 3.70
N THR A 72 7.65 4.50 4.10
CA THR A 72 9.09 4.52 3.82
C THR A 72 9.44 3.79 2.53
N THR A 73 8.80 2.65 2.24
CA THR A 73 9.19 1.75 1.15
C THR A 73 8.46 2.08 -0.16
N LEU A 74 7.17 2.41 -0.11
CA LEU A 74 6.37 2.64 -1.32
C LEU A 74 6.91 3.79 -2.21
N PRO A 75 7.41 4.92 -1.67
CA PRO A 75 8.05 5.95 -2.49
C PRO A 75 9.32 5.48 -3.21
N ILE A 76 10.04 4.50 -2.66
CA ILE A 76 11.24 3.92 -3.29
C ILE A 76 10.81 3.05 -4.48
N ILE A 77 9.80 2.21 -4.29
CA ILE A 77 9.21 1.37 -5.35
C ILE A 77 8.70 2.26 -6.49
N ALA A 78 7.94 3.31 -6.16
CA ALA A 78 7.41 4.24 -7.17
C ALA A 78 8.52 4.90 -7.99
N ARG A 79 9.61 5.32 -7.33
CA ARG A 79 10.76 5.92 -8.01
C ARG A 79 11.40 4.94 -9.00
N GLN A 80 11.56 3.68 -8.63
CA GLN A 80 12.11 2.66 -9.53
C GLN A 80 11.17 2.40 -10.71
N GLN A 81 9.87 2.29 -10.45
CA GLN A 81 8.88 2.08 -11.50
C GLN A 81 8.84 3.25 -12.51
N PHE A 82 8.94 4.50 -12.03
CA PHE A 82 9.05 5.66 -12.91
C PHE A 82 10.36 5.65 -13.71
N ALA A 83 11.48 5.26 -13.11
CA ALA A 83 12.76 5.18 -13.82
C ALA A 83 12.72 4.11 -14.94
N LEU A 84 12.14 2.94 -14.67
CA LEU A 84 12.05 1.83 -15.62
C LEU A 84 11.12 2.13 -16.80
N ARG A 85 10.02 2.86 -16.56
CA ARG A 85 8.93 2.99 -17.54
C ARG A 85 8.89 4.32 -18.27
N SER A 86 9.42 5.38 -17.67
CA SER A 86 9.24 6.71 -18.26
C SER A 86 10.36 7.07 -19.24
N GLY A 87 11.56 6.48 -19.18
CA GLY A 87 12.69 6.91 -20.03
C GLY A 87 13.10 8.39 -19.86
N HIS A 88 12.45 9.12 -18.95
CA HIS A 88 12.63 10.55 -18.67
C HIS A 88 13.37 10.74 -17.35
N SER A 89 14.08 11.86 -17.23
CA SER A 89 14.94 12.14 -16.07
C SER A 89 14.17 12.15 -14.73
N PRO A 90 14.83 11.81 -13.60
CA PRO A 90 14.23 11.83 -12.27
C PRO A 90 13.56 13.16 -11.86
N LYS A 91 13.97 14.29 -12.47
CA LYS A 91 13.40 15.62 -12.19
C LYS A 91 11.95 15.75 -12.65
N SER A 92 11.53 15.07 -13.72
CA SER A 92 10.15 15.18 -14.23
C SER A 92 9.11 14.51 -13.32
N HIS A 93 9.55 13.70 -12.35
CA HIS A 93 8.68 12.93 -11.45
C HIS A 93 8.71 13.41 -9.98
N SER A 94 9.39 14.51 -9.66
CA SER A 94 9.56 14.93 -8.25
C SER A 94 8.22 15.24 -7.57
N TRP A 95 7.31 15.90 -8.28
CA TRP A 95 5.96 16.22 -7.77
C TRP A 95 5.13 14.95 -7.54
N MET A 96 5.21 13.97 -8.46
CA MET A 96 4.55 12.67 -8.31
C MET A 96 5.09 11.91 -7.11
N ILE A 97 6.40 11.89 -6.90
CA ILE A 97 7.00 11.27 -5.71
C ILE A 97 6.56 11.96 -4.42
N GLY A 98 6.43 13.29 -4.44
CA GLY A 98 5.85 14.05 -3.32
C GLY A 98 4.43 13.62 -3.01
N ALA A 99 3.58 13.45 -4.03
CA ALA A 99 2.21 12.99 -3.87
C ALA A 99 2.13 11.52 -3.40
N VAL A 100 2.96 10.63 -3.95
CA VAL A 100 3.08 9.23 -3.52
C VAL A 100 3.46 9.15 -2.04
N ARG A 101 4.38 9.98 -1.55
CA ARG A 101 4.73 10.03 -0.12
C ARG A 101 3.55 10.40 0.76
N LYS A 102 2.79 11.43 0.37
CA LYS A 102 1.58 11.85 1.10
C LYS A 102 0.55 10.73 1.15
N LEU A 103 0.30 10.08 0.01
CA LEU A 103 -0.63 8.95 -0.08
C LEU A 103 -0.16 7.74 0.71
N ALA A 104 1.12 7.36 0.59
CA ALA A 104 1.70 6.24 1.33
C ALA A 104 1.56 6.44 2.84
N ARG A 105 1.78 7.67 3.33
CA ARG A 105 1.56 8.00 4.75
C ARG A 105 0.09 7.90 5.15
N LYS A 106 -0.83 8.43 4.33
CA LYS A 106 -2.28 8.30 4.59
C LYS A 106 -2.69 6.83 4.65
N ILE A 107 -2.24 6.00 3.70
CA ILE A 107 -2.55 4.57 3.66
C ILE A 107 -1.98 3.83 4.88
N GLU A 108 -0.74 4.13 5.27
CA GLU A 108 -0.12 3.53 6.46
C GLU A 108 -0.91 3.86 7.74
N LEU A 109 -1.45 5.07 7.85
CA LEU A 109 -2.28 5.50 8.98
C LEU A 109 -3.65 4.83 9.04
N LEU A 110 -4.10 4.15 7.99
CA LEU A 110 -5.32 3.34 8.03
C LEU A 110 -5.14 2.04 8.83
N ALA A 111 -3.89 1.64 9.09
CA ALA A 111 -3.59 0.44 9.85
C ALA A 111 -3.67 0.72 11.36
N PRO A 112 -4.41 -0.09 12.14
CA PRO A 112 -4.59 0.13 13.57
C PRO A 112 -3.28 0.05 14.38
N ALA A 113 -2.31 -0.71 13.89
CA ALA A 113 -1.00 -0.87 14.53
C ALA A 113 -0.13 0.41 14.46
N VAL A 114 -0.46 1.37 13.59
CA VAL A 114 0.34 2.58 13.37
C VAL A 114 -0.17 3.69 14.29
N LYS A 115 0.58 3.97 15.36
CA LYS A 115 0.29 5.11 16.23
C LYS A 115 0.54 6.42 15.47
N GLY A 116 -0.52 7.08 15.01
CA GLY A 116 -0.50 8.37 14.32
C GLY A 116 -0.14 9.56 15.22
N GLY A 117 0.81 9.42 16.15
CA GLY A 117 1.17 10.50 17.09
C GLY A 117 0.02 10.97 17.98
N GLY A 118 -1.00 10.15 18.20
CA GLY A 118 -2.14 10.44 19.08
C GLY A 118 -3.27 11.28 18.45
N THR A 119 -3.17 11.68 17.18
CA THR A 119 -4.16 12.56 16.52
C THR A 119 -5.02 11.88 15.45
N TYR A 120 -4.73 10.62 15.11
CA TYR A 120 -5.40 9.93 14.02
C TYR A 120 -5.71 8.49 14.41
N PRO A 121 -7.00 8.14 14.58
CA PRO A 121 -7.41 6.75 14.66
C PRO A 121 -8.45 6.38 13.61
N ALA A 122 -8.57 7.13 12.51
CA ALA A 122 -9.38 6.72 11.35
C ALA A 122 -8.71 5.53 10.64
N ASN A 123 -8.75 4.39 11.33
CA ASN A 123 -8.34 3.10 10.84
C ASN A 123 -9.54 2.46 10.14
N CYS A 124 -9.29 1.64 9.14
CA CYS A 124 -10.35 1.05 8.32
C CYS A 124 -10.91 -0.25 8.88
N GLU A 125 -10.38 -0.76 10.00
CA GLU A 125 -10.65 -2.11 10.50
C GLU A 125 -11.54 -2.13 11.75
N TYR A 126 -11.28 -1.27 12.73
CA TYR A 126 -11.90 -1.32 14.05
C TYR A 126 -12.50 0.04 14.44
N PRO A 127 -13.62 0.06 15.19
CA PRO A 127 -14.11 1.27 15.82
C PRO A 127 -13.04 1.97 16.68
N TRP A 128 -13.13 3.29 16.79
CA TRP A 128 -12.21 4.08 17.60
C TRP A 128 -12.92 5.20 18.35
N VAL A 129 -12.29 5.67 19.42
CA VAL A 129 -12.74 6.86 20.15
C VAL A 129 -12.12 8.10 19.50
N ALA A 130 -12.95 9.00 18.99
CA ALA A 130 -12.52 10.28 18.43
C ALA A 130 -12.16 11.27 19.54
N SER A 131 -11.53 12.40 19.17
CA SER A 131 -11.10 13.43 20.10
C SER A 131 -12.24 14.09 20.89
N ASP A 132 -13.47 14.02 20.36
CA ASP A 132 -14.70 14.49 21.01
C ASP A 132 -15.31 13.45 21.99
N GLY A 133 -14.66 12.29 22.17
CA GLY A 133 -15.12 11.20 23.02
C GLY A 133 -16.16 10.28 22.36
N THR A 134 -16.55 10.54 21.11
CA THR A 134 -17.52 9.69 20.39
C THR A 134 -16.86 8.44 19.82
N VAL A 135 -17.59 7.33 19.80
CA VAL A 135 -17.16 6.12 19.08
C VAL A 135 -17.47 6.30 17.60
N LYS A 136 -16.44 6.19 16.75
CA LYS A 136 -16.57 6.19 15.30
C LYS A 136 -16.47 4.75 14.78
N VAL A 137 -17.28 4.44 13.77
CA VAL A 137 -17.29 3.15 13.08
C VAL A 137 -16.70 3.34 11.68
N PRO A 138 -15.70 2.54 11.26
CA PRO A 138 -15.10 2.67 9.93
C PRO A 138 -16.13 2.63 8.79
N ALA A 139 -17.15 1.77 8.92
CA ALA A 139 -18.20 1.61 7.91
C ALA A 139 -19.08 2.86 7.70
N GLU A 140 -19.05 3.82 8.63
CA GLU A 140 -19.84 5.07 8.58
C GLU A 140 -18.94 6.30 8.40
N HIS A 141 -17.62 6.11 8.34
CA HIS A 141 -16.66 7.19 8.27
C HIS A 141 -16.32 7.56 6.83
N ASN A 142 -16.34 8.86 6.52
CA ASN A 142 -15.79 9.41 5.29
C ASN A 142 -14.28 9.63 5.47
N PHE A 143 -13.47 8.92 4.69
CA PHE A 143 -12.00 8.96 4.83
C PHE A 143 -11.34 10.10 4.02
N GLU A 144 -12.13 10.93 3.31
CA GLU A 144 -11.68 12.11 2.55
C GLU A 144 -10.50 11.81 1.60
N LEU A 145 -10.76 10.89 0.66
CA LEU A 145 -9.75 10.30 -0.21
C LEU A 145 -9.71 10.90 -1.61
N ASP A 146 -10.05 12.17 -1.76
CA ASP A 146 -10.01 12.88 -3.04
C ASP A 146 -8.67 12.69 -3.78
N LEU A 147 -7.57 12.62 -3.01
CA LEU A 147 -6.22 12.36 -3.51
C LEU A 147 -6.06 11.01 -4.25
N LEU A 148 -6.86 9.98 -3.95
CA LEU A 148 -6.86 8.71 -4.69
C LEU A 148 -7.52 8.87 -6.08
N HIS A 149 -8.49 9.77 -6.20
CA HIS A 149 -9.19 10.05 -7.44
C HIS A 149 -8.45 11.09 -8.30
N GLU A 150 -7.55 11.87 -7.72
CA GLU A 150 -6.66 12.77 -8.44
C GLU A 150 -5.66 12.04 -9.35
N ALA A 151 -5.01 12.80 -10.24
CA ALA A 151 -4.00 12.26 -11.16
C ALA A 151 -2.87 11.51 -10.44
N ALA A 152 -2.47 11.97 -9.25
CA ALA A 152 -1.45 11.32 -8.43
C ALA A 152 -1.91 9.95 -7.90
N GLY A 153 -3.15 9.84 -7.41
CA GLY A 153 -3.73 8.59 -6.96
C GLY A 153 -3.82 7.55 -8.08
N ARG A 154 -4.28 7.96 -9.26
CA ARG A 154 -4.31 7.07 -10.44
C ARG A 154 -2.92 6.59 -10.86
N HIS A 155 -1.90 7.44 -10.77
CA HIS A 155 -0.51 7.04 -11.05
C HIS A 155 0.02 6.09 -9.98
N LEU A 156 -0.30 6.32 -8.71
CA LEU A 156 0.08 5.40 -7.63
C LEU A 156 -0.52 4.01 -7.87
N LEU A 157 -1.81 3.93 -8.21
CA LEU A 157 -2.45 2.65 -8.51
C LEU A 157 -1.74 1.93 -9.67
N LYS A 158 -1.42 2.64 -10.76
CA LYS A 158 -0.61 2.07 -11.87
C LYS A 158 0.74 1.56 -11.39
N VAL A 159 1.43 2.31 -10.52
CA VAL A 159 2.70 1.88 -9.90
C VAL A 159 2.51 0.60 -9.08
N LEU A 160 1.44 0.49 -8.29
CA LEU A 160 1.16 -0.69 -7.47
C LEU A 160 0.94 -1.93 -8.34
N TYR A 161 0.05 -1.85 -9.33
CA TYR A 161 -0.20 -2.96 -10.26
C TYR A 161 1.08 -3.39 -10.99
N SER A 162 1.82 -2.40 -11.48
CA SER A 162 3.09 -2.60 -12.16
C SER A 162 4.13 -3.29 -11.27
N ALA A 163 4.32 -2.79 -10.05
CA ALA A 163 5.27 -3.35 -9.10
C ALA A 163 4.91 -4.78 -8.70
N VAL A 164 3.62 -5.08 -8.50
CA VAL A 164 3.15 -6.43 -8.21
C VAL A 164 3.51 -7.39 -9.33
N ASP A 165 3.24 -7.03 -10.58
CA ASP A 165 3.53 -7.89 -11.71
C ASP A 165 5.04 -8.14 -11.87
N ASP A 166 5.87 -7.12 -11.64
CA ASP A 166 7.33 -7.27 -11.66
C ASP A 166 7.83 -8.15 -10.50
N LEU A 167 7.26 -8.01 -9.30
CA LEU A 167 7.59 -8.80 -8.10
C LEU A 167 7.10 -10.26 -8.16
N ILE A 168 6.24 -10.61 -9.11
CA ILE A 168 5.82 -12.01 -9.35
C ILE A 168 6.75 -12.68 -10.36
N ARG A 169 7.38 -11.92 -11.26
CA ARG A 169 8.25 -12.50 -12.29
C ARG A 169 9.46 -13.15 -11.61
N PRO A 170 9.89 -14.33 -12.09
CA PRO A 170 11.16 -14.90 -11.68
C PRO A 170 12.28 -13.94 -12.09
N GLU A 171 13.29 -13.78 -11.22
CA GLU A 171 14.52 -13.10 -11.61
C GLU A 171 15.14 -13.87 -12.78
N PRO A 172 15.69 -13.19 -13.81
CA PRO A 172 16.42 -13.87 -14.86
C PRO A 172 17.57 -14.66 -14.23
N VAL A 173 17.62 -15.96 -14.53
CA VAL A 173 18.74 -16.81 -14.12
C VAL A 173 19.99 -16.26 -14.80
N ALA A 174 20.94 -15.78 -14.00
CA ALA A 174 22.24 -15.30 -14.46
C ALA A 174 23.09 -16.43 -15.05
#